data_AF-A0A3T0RTF0-F1
#
_entry.id   AF-A0A3T0RTF0-F1
#
_cell.length_a   1.000
_cell.length_b   1.000
_cell.length_c   1.000
_cell.angle_alpha   90.00
_cell.angle_beta   90.00
_cell.angle_gamma   90.00
#
_symmetry.space_group_name_H-M   'P 1'
#
loop_
_entity.id
_entity.type
_entity.pdbx_description
1 polymer ?
#
loop_
_entity_poly.entity_id
_entity_poly.type
_entity_poly.pdbx_seq_one_letter_code
_entity_poly.pdbx_strand_id
1 'polypeptide(L)'
;MKSLFAVLLILFSSRVFAETNFLYQLQQLEQNKDNLGMRILVKKNYKTKFSVGEWDKVRKILKGNYSIGLDAVIAWDRQASITGSSIAAVSTEYTKTLEEADKLMLANKFSEAFDKYQAVAQDSKAKSRGVIEKSNYQFYYNVLHQMGRALYSQKKFNDALEVYSWIKPNYFQARQVMFEKMWASFMAKRYDLALGAIASQNSGYFSKYLDPESYLVQIYILKRLCYTTQLDKLVAYLKKYKSDLQTNKVNLKDWARADILRFSLVQILDEKTPPEMLKYVSAKERADEKNNIIKLIQAKYQSEKPVIIDQINRIIGYALLAANENNKILENINKLPDSKELSKTGFEFWPASDREEWFDEIGSHVFIGATKCVSKK
;
A
#
# COMPACT_ATOMS: atom_id res chain seq x y z
N MET A 1 38.28 43.83 -55.91
CA MET A 1 38.18 42.39 -55.58
C MET A 1 39.02 42.12 -54.32
N LYS A 2 38.46 42.35 -53.13
CA LYS A 2 39.06 41.94 -51.84
C LYS A 2 37.91 41.57 -50.91
N SER A 3 37.83 40.28 -50.60
CA SER A 3 36.84 39.65 -49.75
C SER A 3 37.05 40.02 -48.28
N LEU A 4 35.98 40.44 -47.60
CA LEU A 4 35.92 40.50 -46.15
C LEU A 4 34.81 39.57 -45.69
N PHE A 5 35.17 38.34 -45.34
CA PHE A 5 34.28 37.37 -44.70
C PHE A 5 34.36 37.58 -43.19
N ALA A 6 33.37 38.27 -42.61
CA ALA A 6 33.23 38.38 -41.17
C ALA A 6 32.49 37.13 -40.66
N VAL A 7 33.24 36.21 -40.03
CA VAL A 7 32.69 35.06 -39.31
C VAL A 7 32.16 35.55 -37.97
N LEU A 8 30.83 35.63 -37.85
CA LEU A 8 30.13 35.92 -36.61
C LEU A 8 30.10 34.66 -35.75
N LEU A 9 31.04 34.53 -34.82
CA LEU A 9 31.06 33.48 -33.80
C LEU A 9 29.97 33.77 -32.76
N ILE A 10 28.81 33.14 -32.89
CA ILE A 10 27.76 33.14 -31.87
C ILE A 10 28.23 32.22 -30.73
N LEU A 11 28.77 32.83 -29.68
CA LEU A 11 29.03 32.17 -28.40
C LEU A 11 27.69 31.79 -27.75
N PHE A 12 27.21 30.58 -28.00
CA PHE A 12 26.23 29.94 -27.14
C PHE A 12 26.90 29.68 -25.78
N SER A 13 26.82 30.67 -24.90
CA SER A 13 27.05 30.45 -23.48
C SER A 13 25.93 29.54 -22.96
N SER A 14 26.21 28.23 -22.93
CA SER A 14 25.42 27.31 -22.13
C SER A 14 25.46 27.83 -20.70
N ARG A 15 24.33 28.40 -20.23
CA ARG A 15 24.12 28.67 -18.81
C ARG A 15 24.12 27.32 -18.10
N VAL A 16 25.31 26.84 -17.72
CA VAL A 16 25.47 25.75 -16.78
C VAL A 16 24.98 26.31 -15.45
N PHE A 17 23.70 26.10 -15.15
CA PHE A 17 23.18 26.35 -13.81
C PHE A 17 23.99 25.48 -12.85
N ALA A 18 24.85 26.09 -12.05
CA ALA A 18 25.61 25.38 -11.03
C ALA A 18 24.63 24.61 -10.13
N GLU A 19 24.81 23.30 -10.03
CA GLU A 19 24.00 22.48 -9.14
C GLU A 19 24.26 22.90 -7.69
N THR A 20 23.22 23.04 -6.88
CA THR A 20 23.40 23.32 -5.46
C THR A 20 24.15 22.18 -4.78
N ASN A 21 24.96 22.53 -3.79
CA ASN A 21 25.73 21.56 -2.99
C ASN A 21 24.83 20.43 -2.45
N PHE A 22 23.57 20.74 -2.07
CA PHE A 22 22.59 19.75 -1.65
C PHE A 22 22.25 18.73 -2.73
N LEU A 23 21.91 19.17 -3.95
CA LEU A 23 21.53 18.26 -5.04
C LEU A 23 22.69 17.35 -5.43
N TYR A 24 23.90 17.91 -5.52
CA TYR A 24 25.10 17.15 -5.77
C TYR A 24 25.32 16.06 -4.70
N GLN A 25 25.26 16.42 -3.41
CA GLN A 25 25.39 15.46 -2.32
C GLN A 25 24.31 14.37 -2.37
N LEU A 26 23.07 14.73 -2.69
CA LEU A 26 21.97 13.78 -2.80
C LEU A 26 22.19 12.77 -3.94
N GLN A 27 22.64 13.24 -5.11
CA GLN A 27 23.00 12.36 -6.24
C GLN A 27 24.16 11.43 -5.89
N GLN A 28 25.16 11.92 -5.15
CA GLN A 28 26.28 11.10 -4.69
C GLN A 28 25.79 9.99 -3.75
N LEU A 29 24.88 10.29 -2.84
CA LEU A 29 24.27 9.29 -1.95
C LEU A 29 23.41 8.29 -2.73
N GLU A 30 22.62 8.74 -3.72
CA GLU A 30 21.82 7.88 -4.60
C GLU A 30 22.70 6.90 -5.40
N GLN A 31 23.77 7.39 -6.03
CA GLN A 31 24.70 6.56 -6.82
C GLN A 31 25.32 5.43 -5.98
N ASN A 32 25.54 5.69 -4.69
CA ASN A 32 26.09 4.73 -3.73
C ASN A 32 25.00 3.95 -2.96
N LYS A 33 23.72 4.11 -3.33
CA LYS A 33 22.56 3.45 -2.71
C LYS A 33 22.48 3.65 -1.19
N ASP A 34 22.88 4.83 -0.71
CA ASP A 34 22.89 5.18 0.71
C ASP A 34 21.58 5.85 1.12
N ASN A 35 20.51 5.05 1.24
CA ASN A 35 19.17 5.57 1.50
C ASN A 35 19.06 6.25 2.86
N LEU A 36 19.78 5.77 3.89
CA LEU A 36 19.86 6.44 5.18
C LEU A 36 20.47 7.85 5.05
N GLY A 37 21.58 7.97 4.35
CA GLY A 37 22.22 9.27 4.10
C GLY A 37 21.29 10.21 3.33
N MET A 38 20.65 9.71 2.26
CA MET A 38 19.67 10.48 1.48
C MET A 38 18.53 10.99 2.37
N ARG A 39 17.94 10.11 3.18
CA ARG A 39 16.86 10.43 4.12
C ARG A 39 17.26 11.56 5.06
N ILE A 40 18.43 11.46 5.70
CA ILE A 40 18.91 12.47 6.66
C ILE A 40 19.13 13.80 5.95
N LEU A 41 19.78 13.78 4.79
CA LEU A 41 20.07 14.98 4.01
C LEU A 41 18.78 15.69 3.56
N VAL A 42 17.78 14.92 3.11
CA VAL A 42 16.45 15.41 2.71
C VAL A 42 15.72 16.02 3.92
N LYS A 43 15.68 15.33 5.06
CA LYS A 43 15.02 15.83 6.28
C LYS A 43 15.61 17.15 6.78
N LYS A 44 16.94 17.30 6.75
CA LYS A 44 17.62 18.55 7.11
C LYS A 44 17.19 19.73 6.25
N ASN A 45 16.80 19.46 5.00
CA ASN A 45 16.46 20.46 4.02
C ASN A 45 14.96 20.71 3.88
N TYR A 46 14.12 20.17 4.76
CA TYR A 46 12.66 20.35 4.67
C TYR A 46 12.18 21.80 4.75
N LYS A 47 12.97 22.67 5.35
CA LYS A 47 12.65 24.10 5.50
C LYS A 47 13.38 24.97 4.49
N THR A 48 14.24 24.38 3.66
CA THR A 48 15.02 25.12 2.66
C THR A 48 14.13 25.45 1.47
N LYS A 49 14.18 26.69 0.99
CA LYS A 49 13.47 27.09 -0.24
C LYS A 49 14.31 26.68 -1.45
N PHE A 50 13.75 25.81 -2.29
CA PHE A 50 14.37 25.39 -3.55
C PHE A 50 13.71 26.09 -4.73
N SER A 51 14.46 26.26 -5.82
CA SER A 51 13.81 26.57 -7.09
C SER A 51 12.94 25.39 -7.53
N VAL A 52 11.92 25.66 -8.35
CA VAL A 52 11.01 24.62 -8.86
C VAL A 52 11.79 23.51 -9.59
N GLY A 53 12.80 23.87 -10.38
CA GLY A 53 13.63 22.91 -11.10
C GLY A 53 14.47 22.02 -10.17
N GLU A 54 15.04 22.57 -9.10
CA GLU A 54 15.79 21.79 -8.12
C GLU A 54 14.87 20.87 -7.32
N TRP A 55 13.72 21.38 -6.89
CA TRP A 55 12.72 20.59 -6.18
C TRP A 55 12.28 19.38 -7.01
N ASP A 56 12.05 19.55 -8.31
CA ASP A 56 11.68 18.47 -9.22
C ASP A 56 12.80 17.45 -9.44
N LYS A 57 14.05 17.92 -9.56
CA LYS A 57 15.22 17.02 -9.61
C LYS A 57 15.32 16.16 -8.35
N VAL A 58 15.18 16.75 -7.17
CA VAL A 58 15.17 16.01 -5.90
C VAL A 58 14.01 15.03 -5.88
N ARG A 59 12.80 15.47 -6.22
CA ARG A 59 11.62 14.61 -6.27
C ARG A 59 11.82 13.40 -7.17
N LYS A 60 12.42 13.57 -8.35
CA LYS A 60 12.75 12.46 -9.27
C LYS A 60 13.67 11.44 -8.62
N ILE A 61 14.70 11.90 -7.90
CA ILE A 61 15.59 11.04 -7.11
C ILE A 61 14.79 10.30 -6.03
N LEU A 62 13.96 10.98 -5.23
CA LEU A 62 13.19 10.35 -4.15
C LEU A 62 12.18 9.33 -4.66
N LYS A 63 11.49 9.62 -5.77
CA LYS A 63 10.56 8.69 -6.43
C LYS A 63 11.27 7.49 -7.08
N GLY A 64 12.55 7.60 -7.41
CA GLY A 64 13.37 6.46 -7.81
C GLY A 64 13.73 5.52 -6.65
N ASN A 65 13.71 6.03 -5.41
CA ASN A 65 14.31 5.40 -4.24
C ASN A 65 13.36 5.37 -3.03
N TYR A 66 12.25 4.64 -3.11
CA TYR A 66 11.26 4.54 -2.01
C TYR A 66 11.83 4.00 -0.69
N SER A 67 12.97 3.30 -0.75
CA SER A 67 13.66 2.79 0.43
C SER A 67 14.22 3.89 1.35
N ILE A 68 14.21 5.17 0.96
CA ILE A 68 14.56 6.29 1.88
C ILE A 68 13.51 6.55 2.96
N GLY A 69 12.36 5.88 2.88
CA GLY A 69 11.19 6.11 3.73
C GLY A 69 10.14 6.91 2.98
N LEU A 70 8.96 6.31 2.77
CA LEU A 70 7.87 6.94 2.04
C LEU A 70 7.33 8.20 2.77
N ASP A 71 7.46 8.26 4.10
CA ASP A 71 7.19 9.47 4.88
C ASP A 71 8.06 10.65 4.45
N ALA A 72 9.33 10.41 4.08
CA ALA A 72 10.22 11.47 3.62
C ALA A 72 9.86 11.96 2.22
N VAL A 73 9.46 11.04 1.34
CA VAL A 73 8.93 11.37 0.01
C VAL A 73 7.67 12.23 0.13
N ILE A 74 6.73 11.84 1.00
CA ILE A 74 5.48 12.60 1.24
C ILE A 74 5.78 13.98 1.82
N ALA A 75 6.69 14.08 2.80
CA ALA A 75 7.07 15.36 3.39
C ALA A 75 7.73 16.30 2.37
N TRP A 76 8.54 15.76 1.45
CA TRP A 76 9.10 16.53 0.34
C TRP A 76 8.04 17.01 -0.64
N ASP A 77 7.10 16.12 -1.01
CA ASP A 77 6.01 16.47 -1.93
C ASP A 77 5.11 17.58 -1.37
N ARG A 78 4.92 17.63 -0.04
CA ARG A 78 4.18 18.70 0.66
C ARG A 78 4.88 20.06 0.68
N GLN A 79 6.15 20.18 0.31
CA GLN A 79 6.81 21.50 0.24
C GLN A 79 6.39 22.29 -1.01
N ALA A 80 6.08 21.61 -2.12
CA ALA A 80 5.69 22.27 -3.36
C ALA A 80 4.30 22.90 -3.29
N SER A 81 3.43 22.48 -2.36
CA SER A 81 2.14 23.16 -2.15
C SER A 81 2.30 24.61 -1.66
N ILE A 82 3.53 25.05 -1.35
CA ILE A 82 3.87 26.39 -0.88
C ILE A 82 4.52 27.26 -1.99
N THR A 83 4.98 26.71 -3.11
CA THR A 83 5.62 27.48 -4.20
C THR A 83 5.05 27.10 -5.56
N GLY A 84 3.98 27.78 -5.95
CA GLY A 84 3.37 27.63 -7.26
C GLY A 84 4.34 27.94 -8.41
N SER A 85 4.40 27.04 -9.40
CA SER A 85 4.27 27.30 -10.85
C SER A 85 5.01 26.32 -11.77
N SER A 86 4.42 26.10 -12.95
CA SER A 86 5.02 25.76 -14.27
C SER A 86 5.52 24.35 -14.65
N ILE A 87 5.81 23.41 -13.73
CA ILE A 87 5.94 21.96 -14.09
C ILE A 87 4.55 21.33 -14.40
N ALA A 88 3.55 22.20 -14.37
CA ALA A 88 2.14 21.96 -14.33
C ALA A 88 1.53 21.43 -15.64
N ALA A 89 1.85 21.86 -16.87
CA ALA A 89 0.88 21.68 -17.96
C ALA A 89 0.35 20.22 -18.20
N VAL A 90 1.23 19.22 -18.35
CA VAL A 90 0.80 17.80 -18.52
C VAL A 90 0.57 17.10 -17.17
N SER A 91 1.38 17.43 -16.16
CA SER A 91 1.20 16.90 -14.80
C SER A 91 -0.09 17.39 -14.15
N THR A 92 -0.60 18.56 -14.53
CA THR A 92 -1.81 19.22 -13.99
C THR A 92 -3.03 18.75 -14.72
N GLU A 93 -2.93 18.42 -16.01
CA GLU A 93 -4.05 17.76 -16.69
C GLU A 93 -4.32 16.39 -16.05
N TYR A 94 -3.30 15.53 -15.93
CA TYR A 94 -3.46 14.26 -15.22
C TYR A 94 -3.86 14.46 -13.75
N THR A 95 -3.23 15.38 -13.02
CA THR A 95 -3.60 15.63 -11.62
C THR A 95 -5.05 16.10 -11.51
N LYS A 96 -5.49 17.03 -12.35
CA LYS A 96 -6.88 17.53 -12.36
C LYS A 96 -7.87 16.42 -12.71
N THR A 97 -7.56 15.60 -13.72
CA THR A 97 -8.40 14.45 -14.11
C THR A 97 -8.46 13.41 -12.99
N LEU A 98 -7.36 13.14 -12.30
CA LEU A 98 -7.31 12.21 -11.17
C LEU A 98 -8.04 12.77 -9.94
N GLU A 99 -7.89 14.07 -9.62
CA GLU A 99 -8.64 14.73 -8.55
C GLU A 99 -10.16 14.73 -8.83
N GLU A 100 -10.56 14.90 -10.09
CA GLU A 100 -11.95 14.74 -10.50
C GLU A 100 -12.41 13.30 -10.35
N ALA A 101 -11.61 12.32 -10.77
CA ALA A 101 -11.90 10.90 -10.57
C ALA A 101 -12.05 10.54 -9.09
N ASP A 102 -11.17 11.06 -8.23
CA ASP A 102 -11.23 10.84 -6.78
C ASP A 102 -12.49 11.48 -6.17
N LYS A 103 -12.90 12.67 -6.62
CA LYS A 103 -14.19 13.28 -6.23
C LYS A 103 -15.39 12.43 -6.67
N LEU A 104 -15.32 11.86 -7.88
CA LEU A 104 -16.35 10.95 -8.39
C LEU A 104 -16.40 9.65 -7.58
N MET A 105 -15.25 9.10 -7.17
CA MET A 105 -15.18 7.96 -6.24
C MET A 105 -15.88 8.28 -4.92
N LEU A 106 -15.58 9.44 -4.31
CA LEU A 106 -16.22 9.88 -3.06
C LEU A 106 -17.72 10.16 -3.20
N ALA A 107 -18.18 10.49 -4.40
CA ALA A 107 -19.59 10.69 -4.73
C ALA A 107 -20.29 9.40 -5.19
N ASN A 108 -19.65 8.23 -5.05
CA ASN A 108 -20.14 6.92 -5.46
C ASN A 108 -20.47 6.79 -6.96
N LYS A 109 -19.87 7.66 -7.79
CA LYS A 109 -19.97 7.67 -9.26
C LYS A 109 -18.85 6.83 -9.87
N PHE A 110 -18.80 5.56 -9.50
CA PHE A 110 -17.66 4.69 -9.77
C PHE A 110 -17.40 4.43 -11.26
N SER A 111 -18.44 4.42 -12.11
CA SER A 111 -18.26 4.27 -13.56
C SER A 111 -17.58 5.50 -14.16
N GLU A 112 -18.07 6.70 -13.83
CA GLU A 112 -17.48 7.96 -14.29
C GLU A 112 -16.03 8.11 -13.80
N ALA A 113 -15.76 7.72 -12.55
CA ALA A 113 -14.41 7.69 -11.98
C ALA A 113 -13.49 6.72 -12.74
N PHE A 114 -13.97 5.51 -13.03
CA PHE A 114 -13.22 4.51 -13.80
C PHE A 114 -12.84 5.04 -15.19
N ASP A 115 -13.77 5.67 -15.91
CA ASP A 115 -13.52 6.21 -17.25
C ASP A 115 -12.42 7.28 -17.22
N LYS A 116 -12.40 8.12 -16.18
CA LYS A 116 -11.36 9.12 -15.95
C LYS A 116 -9.99 8.48 -15.65
N TYR A 117 -9.93 7.48 -14.76
CA TYR A 117 -8.68 6.76 -14.51
C TYR A 117 -8.17 6.02 -15.75
N GLN A 118 -9.08 5.36 -16.49
CA GLN A 118 -8.75 4.64 -17.71
C GLN A 118 -8.18 5.58 -18.78
N ALA A 119 -8.78 6.76 -18.97
CA ALA A 119 -8.27 7.77 -19.90
C ALA A 119 -6.82 8.17 -19.59
N VAL A 120 -6.51 8.41 -18.30
CA VAL A 120 -5.14 8.74 -17.85
C VAL A 120 -4.18 7.57 -18.10
N ALA A 121 -4.59 6.34 -17.84
CA ALA A 121 -3.76 5.15 -18.07
C ALA A 121 -3.47 4.94 -19.57
N GLN A 122 -4.49 5.08 -20.42
CA GLN A 122 -4.37 4.94 -21.87
C GLN A 122 -3.47 6.01 -22.47
N ASP A 123 -3.66 7.28 -22.10
CA ASP A 123 -2.84 8.39 -22.58
C ASP A 123 -1.38 8.24 -22.11
N SER A 124 -1.17 7.82 -20.86
CA SER A 124 0.17 7.55 -20.33
C SER A 124 0.91 6.48 -21.13
N LYS A 125 0.19 5.41 -21.51
CA LYS A 125 0.74 4.32 -22.33
C LYS A 125 0.96 4.74 -23.78
N ALA A 126 0.06 5.56 -24.35
CA ALA A 126 0.19 6.07 -25.71
C ALA A 126 1.40 7.00 -25.87
N LYS A 127 1.56 7.96 -24.95
CA LYS A 127 2.70 8.89 -24.91
C LYS A 127 4.04 8.17 -24.74
N SER A 128 4.04 7.02 -24.07
CA SER A 128 5.24 6.20 -23.87
C SER A 128 5.46 5.14 -24.95
N ARG A 129 4.75 5.22 -26.10
CA ARG A 129 4.81 4.23 -27.21
C ARG A 129 4.60 2.78 -26.74
N GLY A 130 3.73 2.59 -25.75
CA GLY A 130 3.40 1.28 -25.18
C GLY A 130 4.33 0.80 -24.07
N VAL A 131 5.48 1.45 -23.84
CA VAL A 131 6.45 1.06 -22.81
C VAL A 131 6.55 2.15 -21.75
N ILE A 132 5.99 1.93 -20.56
CA ILE A 132 6.08 2.90 -19.47
C ILE A 132 7.55 3.00 -19.02
N GLU A 133 8.06 4.22 -18.88
CA GLU A 133 9.41 4.43 -18.36
C GLU A 133 9.51 4.01 -16.87
N LYS A 134 10.68 3.52 -16.44
CA LYS A 134 10.90 3.09 -15.05
C LYS A 134 10.55 4.17 -14.02
N SER A 135 10.86 5.43 -14.34
CA SER A 135 10.53 6.63 -13.56
C SER A 135 9.03 6.84 -13.35
N ASN A 136 8.20 6.33 -14.27
CA ASN A 136 6.74 6.52 -14.29
C ASN A 136 5.95 5.29 -13.87
N TYR A 137 6.61 4.15 -13.61
CA TYR A 137 5.93 2.91 -13.20
C TYR A 137 4.98 3.09 -12.03
N GLN A 138 5.40 3.85 -11.02
CA GLN A 138 4.66 3.97 -9.77
C GLN A 138 3.42 4.83 -9.94
N PHE A 139 3.51 5.89 -10.75
CA PHE A 139 2.36 6.67 -11.16
C PHE A 139 1.39 5.81 -11.96
N TYR A 140 1.87 5.11 -13.00
CA TYR A 140 1.03 4.28 -13.85
C TYR A 140 0.33 3.16 -13.05
N TYR A 141 1.06 2.44 -12.20
CA TYR A 141 0.48 1.39 -11.36
C TYR A 141 -0.49 1.94 -10.31
N ASN A 142 -0.27 3.16 -9.80
CA ASN A 142 -1.25 3.82 -8.95
C ASN A 142 -2.56 4.11 -9.69
N VAL A 143 -2.50 4.58 -10.95
CA VAL A 143 -3.71 4.77 -11.77
C VAL A 143 -4.43 3.43 -11.99
N LEU A 144 -3.69 2.35 -12.32
CA LEU A 144 -4.29 1.02 -12.43
C LEU A 144 -4.89 0.52 -11.11
N HIS A 145 -4.24 0.78 -9.98
CA HIS A 145 -4.76 0.43 -8.66
C HIS A 145 -6.11 1.11 -8.41
N GLN A 146 -6.20 2.42 -8.70
CA GLN A 146 -7.46 3.16 -8.58
C GLN A 146 -8.54 2.69 -9.57
N MET A 147 -8.17 2.30 -10.80
CA MET A 147 -9.09 1.62 -11.73
C MET A 147 -9.67 0.34 -11.14
N GLY A 148 -8.83 -0.50 -10.52
CA GLY A 148 -9.25 -1.73 -9.86
C GLY A 148 -10.24 -1.47 -8.72
N ARG A 149 -9.99 -0.44 -7.91
CA ARG A 149 -10.91 0.01 -6.84
C ARG A 149 -12.24 0.48 -7.38
N ALA A 150 -12.24 1.29 -8.44
CA ALA A 150 -13.46 1.76 -9.08
C ALA A 150 -14.31 0.60 -9.63
N LEU A 151 -13.67 -0.41 -10.26
CA LEU A 151 -14.37 -1.62 -10.72
C LEU A 151 -14.90 -2.47 -9.57
N TYR A 152 -14.12 -2.62 -8.49
CA TYR A 152 -14.57 -3.32 -7.29
C TYR A 152 -15.82 -2.66 -6.71
N SER A 153 -15.84 -1.33 -6.59
CA SER A 153 -16.99 -0.57 -6.08
C SER A 153 -18.22 -0.67 -7.00
N GLN A 154 -18.02 -0.88 -8.31
CA GLN A 154 -19.10 -1.21 -9.25
C GLN A 154 -19.60 -2.66 -9.13
N LYS A 155 -19.07 -3.46 -8.19
CA LYS A 155 -19.31 -4.92 -8.07
C LYS A 155 -18.85 -5.72 -9.28
N LYS A 156 -17.99 -5.15 -10.13
CA LYS A 156 -17.35 -5.81 -11.28
C LYS A 156 -16.08 -6.53 -10.82
N PHE A 157 -16.25 -7.52 -9.94
CA PHE A 157 -15.13 -8.14 -9.24
C PHE A 157 -14.15 -8.87 -10.17
N ASN A 158 -14.62 -9.52 -11.23
CA ASN A 158 -13.73 -10.17 -12.22
C ASN A 158 -12.88 -9.13 -12.98
N ASP A 159 -13.47 -8.02 -13.39
CA ASP A 159 -12.76 -6.96 -14.10
C ASP A 159 -11.73 -6.30 -13.16
N ALA A 160 -12.09 -6.06 -11.90
CA ALA A 160 -11.16 -5.57 -10.88
C ALA A 160 -9.96 -6.51 -10.71
N LEU A 161 -10.18 -7.82 -10.70
CA LEU A 161 -9.10 -8.82 -10.64
C LEU A 161 -8.18 -8.77 -11.85
N GLU A 162 -8.75 -8.59 -13.04
CA GLU A 162 -7.97 -8.43 -14.26
C GLU A 162 -7.06 -7.20 -14.16
N VAL A 163 -7.60 -6.05 -13.75
CA VAL A 163 -6.82 -4.82 -13.58
C VAL A 163 -5.73 -5.00 -12.52
N TYR A 164 -6.02 -5.60 -11.37
CA TYR A 164 -5.01 -5.88 -10.35
C TYR A 164 -3.89 -6.81 -10.86
N SER A 165 -4.17 -7.68 -11.83
CA SER A 165 -3.16 -8.56 -12.43
C SER A 165 -2.17 -7.83 -13.34
N TRP A 166 -2.52 -6.64 -13.83
CA TRP A 166 -1.64 -5.80 -14.65
C TRP A 166 -0.58 -5.07 -13.82
N ILE A 167 -0.77 -4.96 -12.51
CA ILE A 167 0.12 -4.27 -11.58
C ILE A 167 1.28 -5.18 -11.20
N LYS A 168 2.52 -4.69 -11.38
CA LYS A 168 3.71 -5.48 -11.10
C LYS A 168 4.13 -5.46 -9.63
N PRO A 169 4.83 -6.51 -9.14
CA PRO A 169 5.26 -6.59 -7.74
C PRO A 169 6.23 -5.49 -7.28
N ASN A 170 6.86 -4.75 -8.21
CA ASN A 170 7.74 -3.62 -7.88
C ASN A 170 6.97 -2.33 -7.59
N TYR A 171 5.64 -2.34 -7.65
CA TYR A 171 4.79 -1.25 -7.18
C TYR A 171 4.89 -1.12 -5.65
N PHE A 172 5.06 0.10 -5.12
CA PHE A 172 5.26 0.30 -3.68
C PHE A 172 4.07 -0.22 -2.85
N GLN A 173 2.86 -0.18 -3.39
CA GLN A 173 1.64 -0.71 -2.78
C GLN A 173 1.31 -2.16 -3.21
N ALA A 174 2.29 -2.93 -3.71
CA ALA A 174 2.04 -4.30 -4.17
C ALA A 174 1.37 -5.20 -3.13
N ARG A 175 1.72 -5.08 -1.84
CA ARG A 175 1.02 -5.83 -0.77
C ARG A 175 -0.44 -5.42 -0.64
N GLN A 176 -0.72 -4.12 -0.68
CA GLN A 176 -2.09 -3.61 -0.68
C GLN A 176 -2.86 -4.16 -1.88
N VAL A 177 -2.28 -4.14 -3.09
CA VAL A 177 -2.91 -4.74 -4.28
C VAL A 177 -3.21 -6.22 -4.07
N MET A 178 -2.34 -6.99 -3.41
CA MET A 178 -2.63 -8.39 -3.06
C MET A 178 -3.79 -8.52 -2.06
N PHE A 179 -3.88 -7.61 -1.08
CA PHE A 179 -5.00 -7.53 -0.16
C PHE A 179 -6.32 -7.24 -0.89
N GLU A 180 -6.34 -6.29 -1.83
CA GLU A 180 -7.56 -5.96 -2.59
C GLU A 180 -7.91 -7.07 -3.60
N LYS A 181 -6.89 -7.71 -4.18
CA LYS A 181 -7.04 -8.87 -5.05
C LYS A 181 -7.64 -10.05 -4.28
N MET A 182 -7.29 -10.25 -3.01
CA MET A 182 -7.92 -11.26 -2.15
C MET A 182 -9.42 -11.00 -2.05
N TRP A 183 -9.83 -9.77 -1.71
CA TRP A 183 -11.24 -9.39 -1.60
C TRP A 183 -11.98 -9.53 -2.92
N ALA A 184 -11.43 -8.98 -4.01
CA ALA A 184 -12.03 -9.12 -5.35
C ALA A 184 -12.18 -10.59 -5.75
N SER A 185 -11.21 -11.45 -5.41
CA SER A 185 -11.25 -12.88 -5.71
C SER A 185 -12.33 -13.59 -4.90
N PHE A 186 -12.42 -13.26 -3.62
CA PHE A 186 -13.43 -13.80 -2.72
C PHE A 186 -14.85 -13.45 -3.20
N MET A 187 -15.09 -12.18 -3.54
CA MET A 187 -16.37 -11.69 -4.04
C MET A 187 -16.73 -12.28 -5.41
N ALA A 188 -15.74 -12.49 -6.28
CA ALA A 188 -15.89 -13.21 -7.55
C ALA A 188 -16.07 -14.73 -7.39
N LYS A 189 -16.09 -15.26 -6.15
CA LYS A 189 -16.14 -16.71 -5.83
C LYS A 189 -14.95 -17.51 -6.38
N ARG A 190 -13.83 -16.83 -6.63
CA ARG A 190 -12.53 -17.39 -7.06
C ARG A 190 -11.68 -17.68 -5.82
N TYR A 191 -12.09 -18.67 -5.03
CA TYR A 191 -11.47 -18.98 -3.73
C TYR A 191 -10.02 -19.43 -3.83
N ASP A 192 -9.67 -20.10 -4.92
CA ASP A 192 -8.29 -20.44 -5.29
C ASP A 192 -7.39 -19.20 -5.38
N LEU A 193 -7.85 -18.17 -6.09
CA LEU A 193 -7.12 -16.91 -6.24
C LEU A 193 -7.07 -16.11 -4.95
N ALA A 194 -8.16 -16.13 -4.16
CA ALA A 194 -8.20 -15.46 -2.86
C ALA A 194 -7.18 -16.07 -1.88
N LEU A 195 -7.13 -17.40 -1.78
CA LEU A 195 -6.13 -18.11 -0.97
C LEU A 195 -4.70 -17.87 -1.48
N GLY A 196 -4.50 -17.84 -2.80
CA GLY A 196 -3.21 -17.50 -3.40
C GLY A 196 -2.74 -16.07 -3.08
N ALA A 197 -3.67 -15.11 -3.05
CA ALA A 197 -3.39 -13.74 -2.64
C ALA A 197 -3.03 -13.63 -1.15
N ILE A 198 -3.75 -14.34 -0.27
CA ILE A 198 -3.42 -14.46 1.17
C ILE A 198 -2.02 -15.05 1.35
N ALA A 199 -1.72 -16.16 0.65
CA ALA A 199 -0.42 -16.81 0.72
C ALA A 199 0.72 -15.87 0.23
N SER A 200 0.46 -15.08 -0.81
CA SER A 200 1.42 -14.12 -1.36
C SER A 200 1.74 -13.01 -0.36
N GLN A 201 0.72 -12.49 0.34
CA GLN A 201 0.89 -11.50 1.42
C GLN A 201 1.68 -12.06 2.60
N ASN A 202 1.60 -13.36 2.86
CA ASN A 202 2.30 -14.07 3.94
C ASN A 202 3.70 -14.57 3.54
N SER A 203 4.19 -14.23 2.34
CA SER A 203 5.51 -14.66 1.88
C SER A 203 6.64 -14.01 2.68
N GLY A 204 7.83 -14.63 2.68
CA GLY A 204 9.00 -14.11 3.40
C GLY A 204 9.51 -12.75 2.91
N TYR A 205 9.06 -12.31 1.73
CA TYR A 205 9.30 -10.94 1.24
C TYR A 205 8.54 -9.90 2.08
N PHE A 206 7.34 -10.24 2.53
CA PHE A 206 6.50 -9.38 3.36
C PHE A 206 6.61 -9.78 4.85
N SER A 207 5.55 -9.52 5.61
CA SER A 207 5.43 -9.92 6.99
C SER A 207 4.65 -11.22 7.10
N LYS A 208 5.08 -12.08 8.04
CA LYS A 208 4.27 -13.22 8.49
C LYS A 208 2.97 -12.81 9.20
N TYR A 209 2.85 -11.53 9.53
CA TYR A 209 1.66 -10.94 10.13
C TYR A 209 0.82 -10.30 9.03
N LEU A 210 -0.35 -10.89 8.79
CA LEU A 210 -1.35 -10.36 7.88
C LEU A 210 -2.24 -9.33 8.57
N ASP A 211 -2.87 -8.51 7.75
CA ASP A 211 -4.00 -7.69 8.17
C ASP A 211 -5.11 -8.62 8.69
N PRO A 212 -5.72 -8.34 9.86
CA PRO A 212 -6.66 -9.26 10.50
C PRO A 212 -7.79 -9.74 9.58
N GLU A 213 -8.30 -8.86 8.71
CA GLU A 213 -9.31 -9.20 7.69
C GLU A 213 -8.88 -10.34 6.74
N SER A 214 -7.59 -10.48 6.46
CA SER A 214 -7.10 -11.58 5.62
C SER A 214 -7.37 -12.94 6.26
N TYR A 215 -7.25 -13.04 7.59
CA TYR A 215 -7.58 -14.27 8.31
C TYR A 215 -9.09 -14.52 8.30
N LEU A 216 -9.90 -13.47 8.42
CA LEU A 216 -11.35 -13.58 8.35
C LEU A 216 -11.80 -14.15 7.00
N VAL A 217 -11.31 -13.61 5.89
CA VAL A 217 -11.56 -14.13 4.54
C VAL A 217 -11.06 -15.57 4.41
N GLN A 218 -9.89 -15.89 4.97
CA GLN A 218 -9.36 -17.25 4.97
C GLN A 218 -10.29 -18.23 5.70
N ILE A 219 -10.78 -17.88 6.89
CA ILE A 219 -11.73 -18.69 7.66
C ILE A 219 -12.99 -18.96 6.83
N TYR A 220 -13.55 -17.92 6.22
CA TYR A 220 -14.74 -18.06 5.38
C TYR A 220 -14.54 -19.04 4.23
N ILE A 221 -13.42 -18.92 3.53
CA ILE A 221 -13.09 -19.82 2.42
C ILE A 221 -12.91 -21.25 2.92
N LEU A 222 -12.13 -21.46 3.99
CA LEU A 222 -11.86 -22.79 4.54
C LEU A 222 -13.14 -23.47 5.01
N LYS A 223 -14.03 -22.73 5.69
CA LYS A 223 -15.36 -23.24 6.07
C LYS A 223 -16.18 -23.63 4.84
N ARG A 224 -16.25 -22.76 3.83
CA ARG A 224 -17.04 -23.00 2.62
C ARG A 224 -16.55 -24.21 1.81
N LEU A 225 -15.25 -24.46 1.83
CA LEU A 225 -14.62 -25.62 1.19
C LEU A 225 -14.59 -26.87 2.11
N CYS A 226 -15.11 -26.77 3.33
CA CYS A 226 -15.10 -27.82 4.34
C CYS A 226 -13.68 -28.31 4.70
N TYR A 227 -12.70 -27.41 4.70
CA TYR A 227 -11.31 -27.67 5.05
C TYR A 227 -11.09 -27.50 6.56
N THR A 228 -11.72 -28.37 7.35
CA THR A 228 -11.76 -28.29 8.83
C THR A 228 -10.36 -28.36 9.45
N THR A 229 -9.51 -29.29 8.99
CA THR A 229 -8.13 -29.40 9.51
C THR A 229 -7.31 -28.13 9.30
N GLN A 230 -7.49 -27.43 8.18
CA GLN A 230 -6.81 -26.17 7.89
C GLN A 230 -7.38 -25.04 8.74
N LEU A 231 -8.71 -25.04 8.97
CA LEU A 231 -9.36 -24.08 9.86
C LEU A 231 -8.84 -24.23 11.30
N ASP A 232 -8.72 -25.45 11.82
CA ASP A 232 -8.20 -25.71 13.17
C ASP A 232 -6.75 -25.22 13.32
N LYS A 233 -5.91 -25.47 12.30
CA LYS A 233 -4.53 -24.96 12.26
C LYS A 233 -4.49 -23.44 12.27
N LEU A 234 -5.39 -22.79 11.53
CA LEU A 234 -5.50 -21.33 11.52
C LEU A 234 -5.95 -20.78 12.88
N VAL A 235 -6.93 -21.42 13.54
CA VAL A 235 -7.36 -21.06 14.90
C VAL A 235 -6.20 -21.18 15.90
N ALA A 236 -5.44 -22.27 15.84
CA ALA A 236 -4.26 -22.47 16.69
C ALA A 236 -3.20 -21.39 16.44
N TYR A 237 -2.95 -21.04 15.18
CA TYR A 237 -2.06 -19.94 14.82
C TYR A 237 -2.54 -18.60 15.39
N LEU A 238 -3.82 -18.25 15.24
CA LEU A 238 -4.38 -16.99 15.73
C LEU A 238 -4.30 -16.87 17.25
N LYS A 239 -4.56 -17.97 17.97
CA LYS A 239 -4.39 -18.04 19.43
C LYS A 239 -2.94 -17.78 19.84
N LYS A 240 -1.98 -18.38 19.12
CA LYS A 240 -0.54 -18.13 19.33
C LYS A 240 -0.18 -16.67 19.02
N TYR A 241 -0.64 -16.14 17.88
CA TYR A 241 -0.34 -14.77 17.47
C TYR A 241 -0.86 -13.75 18.50
N LYS A 242 -2.10 -13.94 18.99
CA LYS A 242 -2.64 -13.17 20.11
C LYS A 242 -1.75 -13.23 21.36
N SER A 243 -1.30 -14.43 21.74
CA SER A 243 -0.42 -14.61 22.90
C SER A 243 0.93 -13.89 22.71
N ASP A 244 1.51 -13.97 21.50
CA ASP A 244 2.75 -13.29 21.16
C ASP A 244 2.59 -11.77 21.22
N LEU A 245 1.46 -11.22 20.77
CA LEU A 245 1.13 -9.80 20.92
C LEU A 245 1.07 -9.43 22.40
N GLN A 246 0.28 -10.15 23.20
CA GLN A 246 0.09 -9.88 24.62
C GLN A 246 1.41 -9.91 25.40
N THR A 247 2.27 -10.90 25.11
CA THR A 247 3.57 -11.11 25.76
C THR A 247 4.73 -10.34 25.13
N ASN A 248 4.47 -9.47 24.14
CA ASN A 248 5.50 -8.71 23.41
C ASN A 248 6.60 -9.58 22.75
N LYS A 249 6.25 -10.80 22.32
CA LYS A 249 7.15 -11.71 21.58
C LYS A 249 7.15 -11.46 20.07
N VAL A 250 6.32 -10.52 19.60
CA VAL A 250 6.29 -10.10 18.20
C VAL A 250 7.61 -9.42 17.84
N ASN A 251 8.24 -9.88 16.76
CA ASN A 251 9.41 -9.21 16.19
C ASN A 251 8.95 -7.91 15.52
N LEU A 252 9.41 -6.77 16.04
CA LEU A 252 9.01 -5.44 15.57
C LEU A 252 9.41 -5.18 14.12
N LYS A 253 10.57 -5.66 13.67
CA LYS A 253 10.99 -5.52 12.27
C LYS A 253 10.08 -6.31 11.35
N ASP A 254 9.74 -7.55 11.71
CA ASP A 254 8.81 -8.38 10.94
C ASP A 254 7.42 -7.74 10.91
N TRP A 255 6.92 -7.25 12.04
CA TRP A 255 5.63 -6.55 12.12
C TRP A 255 5.60 -5.29 11.27
N ALA A 256 6.67 -4.49 11.29
CA ALA A 256 6.75 -3.28 10.48
C ALA A 256 6.79 -3.56 8.96
N ARG A 257 7.13 -4.78 8.52
CA ARG A 257 6.97 -5.21 7.12
C ARG A 257 5.51 -5.42 6.70
N ALA A 258 4.56 -5.27 7.63
CA ALA A 258 3.13 -5.39 7.36
C ALA A 258 2.61 -4.28 6.43
N ASP A 259 3.22 -3.10 6.50
CA ASP A 259 2.76 -1.88 5.85
C ASP A 259 3.94 -1.20 5.15
N ILE A 260 3.68 -0.60 3.99
CA ILE A 260 4.73 -0.03 3.15
C ILE A 260 5.45 1.13 3.80
N LEU A 261 4.74 1.99 4.55
CA LEU A 261 5.34 3.13 5.23
C LEU A 261 6.39 2.64 6.22
N ARG A 262 6.01 1.70 7.09
CA ARG A 262 6.92 1.10 8.08
C ARG A 262 7.99 0.22 7.44
N PHE A 263 7.67 -0.51 6.37
CA PHE A 263 8.63 -1.37 5.68
C PHE A 263 9.80 -0.56 5.11
N SER A 264 9.49 0.56 4.44
CA SER A 264 10.51 1.46 3.89
C SER A 264 11.47 1.97 4.97
N LEU A 265 10.99 2.19 6.20
CA LEU A 265 11.83 2.61 7.33
C LEU A 265 12.71 1.47 7.87
N VAL A 266 12.16 0.25 7.98
CA VAL A 266 12.92 -0.90 8.49
C VAL A 266 14.06 -1.29 7.56
N GLN A 267 13.88 -1.19 6.24
CA GLN A 267 14.95 -1.49 5.28
C GLN A 267 16.23 -0.67 5.56
N ILE A 268 16.06 0.59 5.95
CA ILE A 268 17.16 1.53 6.22
C ILE A 268 17.94 1.16 7.50
N LEU A 269 17.29 0.53 8.48
CA LEU A 269 17.94 0.18 9.74
C LEU A 269 19.13 -0.76 9.55
N ASP A 270 19.03 -1.66 8.57
CA ASP A 270 20.03 -2.69 8.29
C ASP A 270 21.02 -2.29 7.19
N GLU A 271 20.89 -1.09 6.62
CA GLU A 271 21.82 -0.58 5.62
C GLU A 271 23.22 -0.32 6.22
N LYS A 272 24.22 -0.82 5.50
CA LYS A 272 25.62 -0.54 5.75
C LYS A 272 25.94 0.86 5.22
N THR A 273 26.67 1.64 6.01
CA THR A 273 27.14 2.96 5.58
C THR A 273 28.50 2.82 4.90
N PRO A 274 28.64 3.21 3.62
CA PRO A 274 29.94 3.27 2.98
C PRO A 274 30.80 4.36 3.65
N PRO A 275 32.07 4.10 4.01
CA PRO A 275 32.94 5.06 4.71
C PRO A 275 33.04 6.42 3.99
N GLU A 276 33.09 6.40 2.66
CA GLU A 276 33.15 7.57 1.79
C GLU A 276 31.90 8.47 1.88
N MET A 277 30.76 7.94 2.34
CA MET A 277 29.52 8.70 2.49
C MET A 277 29.43 9.42 3.84
N LEU A 278 30.36 9.17 4.77
CA LEU A 278 30.41 9.86 6.07
C LEU A 278 30.72 11.35 5.95
N LYS A 279 31.33 11.78 4.84
CA LYS A 279 31.57 13.20 4.55
C LYS A 279 30.29 14.01 4.28
N TYR A 280 29.21 13.34 3.85
CA TYR A 280 27.93 13.99 3.56
C TYR A 280 26.98 13.95 4.76
N VAL A 281 26.99 12.82 5.49
CA VAL A 281 26.20 12.64 6.71
C VAL A 281 27.02 11.88 7.73
N SER A 282 27.22 12.49 8.90
CA SER A 282 28.10 11.96 9.93
C SER A 282 27.57 10.67 10.57
N ALA A 283 28.47 9.89 11.17
CA ALA A 283 28.10 8.66 11.88
C ALA A 283 27.11 8.91 13.03
N LYS A 284 27.26 10.04 13.73
CA LYS A 284 26.35 10.46 14.81
C LYS A 284 24.93 10.67 14.29
N GLU A 285 24.77 11.43 13.21
CA GLU A 285 23.45 11.72 12.64
C GLU A 285 22.75 10.45 12.12
N ARG A 286 23.53 9.50 11.60
CA ARG A 286 23.02 8.19 11.19
C ARG A 286 22.53 7.37 12.37
N ALA A 287 23.30 7.33 13.46
CA ALA A 287 22.89 6.66 14.68
C ALA A 287 21.62 7.30 15.28
N ASP A 288 21.56 8.63 15.30
CA ASP A 288 20.40 9.38 15.78
C ASP A 288 19.16 9.09 14.93
N GLU A 289 19.27 9.08 13.60
CA GLU A 289 18.14 8.77 12.73
C GLU A 289 17.68 7.30 12.85
N LYS A 290 18.59 6.34 12.98
CA LYS A 290 18.22 4.94 13.25
C LYS A 290 17.46 4.82 14.57
N ASN A 291 17.92 5.50 15.62
CA ASN A 291 17.22 5.54 16.91
C ASN A 291 15.83 6.18 16.80
N ASN A 292 15.69 7.25 16.02
CA ASN A 292 14.40 7.89 15.77
C ASN A 292 13.43 6.96 15.04
N ILE A 293 13.91 6.24 14.01
CA ILE A 293 13.10 5.26 13.29
C ILE A 293 12.63 4.14 14.23
N ILE A 294 13.51 3.59 15.07
CA ILE A 294 13.16 2.55 16.04
C ILE A 294 12.08 3.04 17.00
N LYS A 295 12.24 4.24 17.57
CA LYS A 295 11.24 4.85 18.46
C LYS A 295 9.90 5.04 17.78
N LEU A 296 9.89 5.51 16.52
CA LEU A 296 8.67 5.70 15.74
C LEU A 296 7.93 4.38 15.51
N ILE A 297 8.66 3.33 15.11
CA ILE A 297 8.10 1.99 14.89
C ILE A 297 7.54 1.42 16.20
N GLN A 298 8.29 1.56 17.31
CA GLN A 298 7.85 1.11 18.63
C GLN A 298 6.58 1.83 19.08
N ALA A 299 6.52 3.16 18.96
CA ALA A 299 5.36 3.94 19.32
C ALA A 299 4.11 3.51 18.51
N LYS A 300 4.28 3.34 17.20
CA LYS A 300 3.20 2.86 16.32
C LYS A 300 2.74 1.46 16.71
N TYR A 301 3.65 0.54 16.99
CA TYR A 301 3.32 -0.81 17.46
C TYR A 301 2.51 -0.78 18.75
N GLN A 302 2.94 -0.01 19.74
CA GLN A 302 2.19 0.09 21.00
C GLN A 302 0.80 0.70 20.80
N SER A 303 0.65 1.66 19.88
CA SER A 303 -0.66 2.25 19.57
C SER A 303 -1.62 1.29 18.85
N GLU A 304 -1.13 0.46 17.94
CA GLU A 304 -1.97 -0.44 17.14
C GLU A 304 -2.23 -1.78 17.82
N LYS A 305 -1.31 -2.23 18.68
CA LYS A 305 -1.38 -3.54 19.34
C LYS A 305 -2.74 -3.83 20.00
N PRO A 306 -3.37 -2.92 20.78
CA PRO A 306 -4.68 -3.19 21.39
C PRO A 306 -5.77 -3.43 20.34
N VAL A 307 -5.77 -2.65 19.26
CA VAL A 307 -6.73 -2.80 18.15
C VAL A 307 -6.53 -4.14 17.46
N ILE A 308 -5.29 -4.51 17.14
CA ILE A 308 -4.97 -5.80 16.52
C ILE A 308 -5.42 -6.97 17.41
N ILE A 309 -5.20 -6.88 18.74
CA ILE A 309 -5.66 -7.91 19.69
C ILE A 309 -7.19 -8.03 19.67
N ASP A 310 -7.92 -6.91 19.67
CA ASP A 310 -9.39 -6.92 19.60
C ASP A 310 -9.88 -7.56 18.30
N GLN A 311 -9.31 -7.17 17.17
CA GLN A 311 -9.65 -7.73 15.86
C GLN A 311 -9.38 -9.24 15.80
N ILE A 312 -8.22 -9.70 16.31
CA ILE A 312 -7.92 -11.14 16.39
C ILE A 312 -8.90 -11.87 17.31
N ASN A 313 -9.33 -11.28 18.42
CA ASN A 313 -10.35 -11.89 19.28
C ASN A 313 -11.66 -12.12 18.53
N ARG A 314 -12.13 -11.11 17.79
CA ARG A 314 -13.34 -11.23 16.96
C ARG A 314 -13.19 -12.34 15.92
N ILE A 315 -12.06 -12.39 15.23
CA ILE A 315 -11.75 -13.40 14.22
C ILE A 315 -11.70 -14.81 14.81
N ILE A 316 -11.09 -14.99 15.99
CA ILE A 316 -11.11 -16.29 16.68
C ILE A 316 -12.54 -16.69 17.03
N GLY A 317 -13.36 -15.75 17.51
CA GLY A 317 -14.79 -16.00 17.77
C GLY A 317 -15.51 -16.51 16.54
N TYR A 318 -15.35 -15.82 15.41
CA TYR A 318 -15.86 -16.23 14.11
C TYR A 318 -15.35 -17.61 13.69
N ALA A 319 -14.05 -17.88 13.84
CA ALA A 319 -13.47 -19.17 13.48
C ALA A 319 -14.03 -20.32 14.32
N LEU A 320 -14.29 -20.10 15.62
CA LEU A 320 -14.90 -21.09 16.50
C LEU A 320 -16.36 -21.35 16.12
N LEU A 321 -17.09 -20.31 15.70
CA LEU A 321 -18.42 -20.47 15.11
C LEU A 321 -18.33 -21.29 13.82
N ALA A 322 -17.42 -20.98 12.90
CA ALA A 322 -17.19 -21.79 11.69
C ALA A 322 -16.86 -23.25 12.00
N ALA A 323 -16.07 -23.52 13.03
CA ALA A 323 -15.60 -24.87 13.33
C ALA A 323 -16.68 -25.79 13.94
N ASN A 324 -17.76 -25.23 14.51
CA ASN A 324 -18.78 -26.04 15.16
C ASN A 324 -19.72 -26.71 14.13
N GLU A 325 -19.68 -28.05 14.07
CA GLU A 325 -20.50 -28.88 13.18
C GLU A 325 -21.99 -28.93 13.60
N ASN A 326 -22.29 -28.60 14.86
CA ASN A 326 -23.64 -28.64 15.43
C ASN A 326 -24.39 -27.31 15.35
N ASN A 327 -23.85 -26.31 14.65
CA ASN A 327 -24.57 -25.05 14.49
C ASN A 327 -25.85 -25.27 13.67
N LYS A 328 -26.96 -24.78 14.20
CA LYS A 328 -28.21 -24.70 13.43
C LYS A 328 -27.95 -23.83 12.20
N ILE A 329 -28.29 -24.34 11.02
CA ILE A 329 -28.29 -23.59 9.76
C ILE A 329 -29.11 -22.32 10.00
N LEU A 330 -28.52 -21.15 9.77
CA LEU A 330 -29.27 -19.90 9.81
C LEU A 330 -30.34 -19.94 8.71
N GLU A 331 -31.60 -19.88 9.12
CA GLU A 331 -32.69 -19.58 8.22
C GLU A 331 -32.51 -18.17 7.65
N ASN A 332 -32.91 -17.98 6.40
CA ASN A 332 -32.74 -16.72 5.69
C ASN A 332 -33.50 -15.60 6.45
N ILE A 333 -32.77 -14.65 7.03
CA ILE A 333 -33.34 -13.57 7.85
C ILE A 333 -33.40 -12.26 7.06
N ASN A 334 -34.61 -11.70 6.93
CA ASN A 334 -34.87 -10.45 6.20
C ASN A 334 -34.31 -9.20 6.91
N LYS A 335 -33.97 -9.30 8.20
CA LYS A 335 -33.42 -8.21 9.01
C LYS A 335 -32.53 -8.77 10.11
N LEU A 336 -31.36 -8.16 10.29
CA LEU A 336 -30.35 -8.63 11.22
C LEU A 336 -30.66 -8.22 12.67
N PRO A 337 -30.73 -9.15 13.64
CA PRO A 337 -30.80 -8.82 15.06
C PRO A 337 -29.49 -8.24 15.60
N ASP A 338 -29.51 -7.65 16.80
CA ASP A 338 -28.33 -7.10 17.46
C ASP A 338 -27.32 -8.20 17.87
N SER A 339 -26.00 -7.90 17.87
CA SER A 339 -24.96 -8.89 18.18
C SER A 339 -25.09 -9.52 19.58
N LYS A 340 -25.65 -8.80 20.56
CA LYS A 340 -25.93 -9.33 21.90
C LYS A 340 -27.10 -10.30 21.93
N GLU A 341 -28.05 -10.21 21.00
CA GLU A 341 -29.12 -11.20 20.85
C GLU A 341 -28.59 -12.45 20.16
N LEU A 342 -27.83 -12.28 19.08
CA LEU A 342 -27.31 -13.38 18.27
C LEU A 342 -26.39 -14.32 19.06
N SER A 343 -25.51 -13.76 19.90
CA SER A 343 -24.62 -14.54 20.78
C SER A 343 -25.36 -15.49 21.74
N LYS A 344 -26.65 -15.26 22.02
CA LYS A 344 -27.47 -16.09 22.93
C LYS A 344 -28.17 -17.27 22.22
N THR A 345 -28.21 -17.27 20.90
CA THR A 345 -29.06 -18.19 20.12
C THR A 345 -28.38 -19.47 19.66
N GLY A 346 -27.04 -19.49 19.64
CA GLY A 346 -26.27 -20.61 19.08
C GLY A 346 -26.37 -20.72 17.54
N PHE A 347 -26.93 -19.72 16.86
CA PHE A 347 -26.96 -19.66 15.40
C PHE A 347 -25.62 -19.20 14.82
N GLU A 348 -25.29 -19.74 13.65
CA GLU A 348 -24.09 -19.40 12.88
C GLU A 348 -24.23 -17.99 12.28
N PHE A 349 -23.96 -16.94 13.07
CA PHE A 349 -24.05 -15.56 12.63
C PHE A 349 -22.76 -15.07 11.97
N TRP A 350 -22.88 -14.58 10.74
CA TRP A 350 -21.77 -14.04 9.99
C TRP A 350 -22.04 -12.63 9.51
N PRO A 351 -21.06 -11.75 9.70
CA PRO A 351 -21.08 -10.46 9.09
C PRO A 351 -20.33 -10.46 7.68
N ALA A 352 -20.99 -10.24 6.50
CA ALA A 352 -20.74 -9.40 5.24
C ALA A 352 -21.95 -8.92 4.32
N SER A 353 -22.42 -7.65 4.34
CA SER A 353 -23.59 -7.16 3.54
C SER A 353 -23.14 -6.48 2.24
N ASP A 354 -23.95 -6.52 1.18
CA ASP A 354 -23.67 -5.94 -0.16
C ASP A 354 -23.50 -4.40 -0.21
N ARG A 355 -23.44 -3.72 0.95
CA ARG A 355 -23.48 -2.26 1.11
C ARG A 355 -22.16 -1.63 1.56
N GLU A 356 -21.09 -2.40 1.73
CA GLU A 356 -19.82 -1.84 2.19
C GLU A 356 -18.99 -1.31 1.01
N GLU A 357 -18.91 0.01 0.94
CA GLU A 357 -17.87 0.74 0.22
C GLU A 357 -16.60 0.73 1.08
N TRP A 358 -15.42 0.59 0.46
CA TRP A 358 -14.13 0.49 1.16
C TRP A 358 -13.95 1.63 2.18
N PHE A 359 -14.23 1.36 3.45
CA PHE A 359 -13.76 2.13 4.59
C PHE A 359 -13.02 1.17 5.49
N ASP A 360 -11.75 1.47 5.68
CA ASP A 360 -10.72 0.79 6.43
C ASP A 360 -11.00 0.76 7.93
N GLU A 361 -12.11 0.17 8.34
CA GLU A 361 -12.43 -0.13 9.73
C GLU A 361 -13.18 -1.46 9.72
N ILE A 362 -12.83 -2.39 10.63
CA ILE A 362 -13.57 -3.66 10.80
C ILE A 362 -14.98 -3.34 11.32
N GLY A 363 -15.83 -2.98 10.36
CA GLY A 363 -17.24 -2.64 10.45
C GLY A 363 -18.12 -3.88 10.29
N SER A 364 -19.40 -3.67 10.53
CA SER A 364 -20.41 -4.73 10.64
C SER A 364 -20.78 -5.29 9.27
N HIS A 365 -20.09 -6.34 8.90
CA HIS A 365 -20.41 -7.17 7.76
C HIS A 365 -21.87 -7.87 8.02
N VAL A 366 -22.72 -8.41 7.08
CA VAL A 366 -23.74 -9.59 7.13
C VAL A 366 -23.74 -10.74 6.02
N PHE A 367 -23.19 -11.97 6.18
CA PHE A 367 -23.21 -13.04 5.13
C PHE A 367 -24.33 -14.05 5.37
N ILE A 368 -25.18 -14.25 4.36
CA ILE A 368 -26.23 -15.26 4.35
C ILE A 368 -25.93 -16.25 3.22
N GLY A 369 -25.58 -17.49 3.56
CA GLY A 369 -25.40 -18.56 2.59
C GLY A 369 -25.42 -19.94 3.24
N ALA A 370 -26.07 -20.89 2.58
CA ALA A 370 -26.16 -22.27 3.05
C ALA A 370 -24.77 -22.95 3.06
N THR A 371 -24.37 -23.51 4.21
CA THR A 371 -23.21 -24.38 4.33
C THR A 371 -23.38 -25.59 3.40
N LYS A 372 -22.39 -25.84 2.52
CA LYS A 372 -22.35 -27.04 1.65
C LYS A 372 -21.72 -28.26 2.31
N CYS A 373 -21.24 -28.13 3.54
CA CYS A 373 -20.72 -29.24 4.32
C CYS A 373 -21.91 -30.12 4.72
N VAL A 374 -22.29 -31.03 3.84
CA VAL A 374 -23.17 -32.13 4.19
C VAL A 374 -22.40 -32.94 5.22
N SER A 375 -22.95 -33.09 6.42
CA SER A 375 -22.38 -34.05 7.37
C SER A 375 -22.39 -35.39 6.66
N LYS A 376 -21.20 -35.93 6.39
CA LYS A 376 -21.09 -37.37 6.15
C LYS A 376 -21.42 -38.00 7.50
N LYS A 377 -22.68 -38.35 7.70
CA LYS A 377 -23.11 -39.24 8.77
C LYS A 377 -22.34 -40.56 8.66
#